data_AF-A0AAD6K6J0-F1
#
_entry.id   AF-A0AAD6K6J0-F1
#
_cell.length_a   1.000
_cell.length_b   1.000
_cell.length_c   1.000
_cell.angle_alpha   90.00
_cell.angle_beta   90.00
_cell.angle_gamma   90.00
#
_symmetry.space_group_name_H-M   'P 1'
#
loop_
_entity.id
_entity.type
_entity.pdbx_description
1 polymer ?
#
loop_
_entity_poly.entity_id
_entity_poly.type
_entity_poly.pdbx_seq_one_letter_code
_entity_poly.pdbx_strand_id
1 'polypeptide(L)'
;MVVINNTLQRYRQCCFNTQDTNILEEGSQTLYQEVSRLRAKCEALQRSQRNFLGEDLQPLAFKELEKIEKQLDKTLSQARQRKTQLMFDRMEELRKKEQELEEENRQLKTKLEEVLRLPVLQGGGDPSNGNKHSQSQPTLQMGYASLSSYS
;
A
#
# COMPACT_ATOMS: atom_id res chain seq x y z
N MET A 1 4.07 2.50 73.74
CA MET A 1 2.60 2.29 73.68
C MET A 1 1.87 3.33 72.81
N VAL A 2 2.11 4.64 72.97
CA VAL A 2 1.38 5.70 72.20
C VAL A 2 1.69 5.70 70.69
N VAL A 3 2.94 5.42 70.30
CA VAL A 3 3.35 5.40 68.87
C VAL A 3 2.69 4.26 68.10
N ILE A 4 2.62 3.05 68.67
CA ILE A 4 1.98 1.88 68.03
C ILE A 4 0.48 2.11 67.85
N ASN A 5 -0.19 2.70 68.84
CA ASN A 5 -1.62 3.03 68.72
C ASN A 5 -1.86 4.10 67.64
N ASN A 6 -1.01 5.11 67.55
CA ASN A 6 -1.13 6.16 66.54
C ASN A 6 -0.85 5.61 65.12
N THR A 7 0.12 4.71 64.98
CA THR A 7 0.42 4.03 63.70
C THR A 7 -0.70 3.06 63.30
N LEU A 8 -1.24 2.29 64.24
CA LEU A 8 -2.37 1.37 64.00
C LEU A 8 -3.66 2.13 63.66
N GLN A 9 -3.90 3.26 64.32
CA GLN A 9 -5.04 4.13 64.03
C GLN A 9 -4.90 4.80 62.66
N ARG A 10 -3.71 5.26 62.27
CA ARG A 10 -3.45 5.74 60.91
C ARG A 10 -3.59 4.64 59.86
N TYR A 11 -3.11 3.43 60.14
CA TYR A 11 -3.27 2.29 59.24
C TYR A 11 -4.75 1.90 59.07
N ARG A 12 -5.53 1.87 60.16
CA ARG A 12 -6.99 1.71 60.11
C ARG A 12 -7.65 2.82 59.31
N GLN A 13 -7.24 4.06 59.50
CA GLN A 13 -7.84 5.18 58.79
C GLN A 13 -7.53 5.16 57.29
N CYS A 14 -6.33 4.74 56.87
CA CYS A 14 -6.02 4.55 55.45
C CYS A 14 -6.71 3.31 54.83
N CYS A 15 -6.88 2.22 55.57
CA CYS A 15 -7.50 1.00 55.05
C CYS A 15 -9.04 1.02 55.08
N PHE A 16 -9.64 1.77 56.00
CA PHE A 16 -11.10 1.88 56.17
C PHE A 16 -11.65 3.26 55.82
N ASN A 17 -10.83 4.15 55.23
CA ASN A 17 -11.34 5.35 54.56
C ASN A 17 -12.19 4.89 53.37
N THR A 18 -13.49 4.74 53.63
CA THR A 18 -14.49 4.34 52.63
C THR A 18 -14.48 5.24 51.42
N GLN A 19 -14.02 6.49 51.53
CA GLN A 19 -13.92 7.42 50.41
C GLN A 19 -12.84 7.02 49.39
N ASP A 20 -11.65 6.61 49.84
CA ASP A 20 -10.55 6.17 48.96
C ASP A 20 -10.82 4.77 48.38
N THR A 21 -11.48 3.89 49.14
CA THR A 21 -11.92 2.57 48.65
C THR A 21 -13.05 2.68 47.64
N ASN A 22 -14.04 3.56 47.88
CA ASN A 22 -15.10 3.84 46.90
C ASN A 22 -14.53 4.47 45.62
N ILE A 23 -13.57 5.40 45.69
CA ILE A 23 -12.95 6.00 44.49
C ILE A 23 -12.16 4.95 43.69
N LEU A 24 -11.44 4.04 44.37
CA LEU A 24 -10.71 2.96 43.72
C LEU A 24 -11.66 1.90 43.12
N GLU A 25 -12.75 1.59 43.81
CA GLU A 25 -13.80 0.67 43.35
C GLU A 25 -14.61 1.27 42.19
N GLU A 26 -14.94 2.55 42.25
CA GLU A 26 -15.59 3.33 41.18
C GLU A 26 -14.67 3.47 39.96
N GLY A 27 -13.37 3.70 40.18
CA GLY A 27 -12.35 3.69 39.12
C GLY A 27 -12.20 2.32 38.47
N SER A 28 -12.19 1.25 39.27
CA SER A 28 -12.16 -0.14 38.79
C SER A 28 -13.42 -0.50 38.00
N GLN A 29 -14.60 -0.07 38.49
CA GLN A 29 -15.88 -0.27 37.84
C GLN A 29 -15.97 0.52 36.52
N THR A 30 -15.46 1.75 36.50
CA THR A 30 -15.37 2.57 35.29
C THR A 30 -14.45 1.94 34.25
N LEU A 31 -13.29 1.43 34.66
CA LEU A 31 -12.39 0.68 33.78
C LEU A 31 -13.04 -0.59 33.23
N TYR A 32 -13.76 -1.34 34.07
CA TYR A 32 -14.48 -2.53 33.64
C TYR A 32 -15.58 -2.22 32.62
N GLN A 33 -16.35 -1.16 32.85
CA GLN A 33 -17.36 -0.67 31.91
C GLN A 33 -16.72 -0.25 30.58
N GLU A 34 -15.59 0.45 30.64
CA GLU A 34 -14.87 0.90 29.45
C GLU A 34 -14.30 -0.27 28.65
N VAL A 35 -13.71 -1.27 29.31
CA VAL A 35 -13.26 -2.51 28.67
C VAL A 35 -14.43 -3.25 28.03
N SER A 36 -15.57 -3.36 28.71
CA SER A 36 -16.77 -4.01 28.19
C SER A 36 -17.30 -3.28 26.96
N ARG A 37 -17.32 -1.95 26.99
CA ARG A 37 -17.72 -1.09 25.86
C ARG A 37 -16.77 -1.25 24.67
N LEU A 38 -15.46 -1.27 24.90
CA LEU A 38 -14.46 -1.48 23.86
C LEU A 38 -14.59 -2.87 23.25
N ARG A 39 -14.78 -3.91 24.07
CA ARG A 39 -15.02 -5.28 23.59
C ARG A 39 -16.26 -5.34 22.69
N ALA A 40 -17.38 -4.75 23.11
CA ALA A 40 -18.60 -4.71 22.31
C ALA A 40 -18.39 -4.02 20.95
N LYS A 41 -17.60 -2.94 20.92
CA LYS A 41 -17.21 -2.27 19.67
C LYS A 41 -16.37 -3.16 18.76
N CYS A 42 -15.37 -3.84 19.31
CA CYS A 42 -14.53 -4.76 18.56
C CYS A 42 -15.36 -5.89 17.94
N GLU A 43 -16.26 -6.49 18.71
CA GLU A 43 -17.16 -7.55 18.22
C GLU A 43 -18.11 -7.05 17.12
N ALA A 44 -18.65 -5.84 17.26
CA ALA A 44 -19.48 -5.22 16.23
C ALA A 44 -18.70 -4.96 14.94
N LEU A 45 -17.44 -4.50 15.05
CA LEU A 45 -16.55 -4.30 13.91
C LEU A 45 -16.21 -5.62 13.22
N GLN A 46 -15.88 -6.67 13.99
CA GLN A 46 -15.60 -8.00 13.44
C GLN A 46 -16.83 -8.60 12.75
N ARG A 47 -18.02 -8.45 13.33
CA ARG A 47 -19.28 -8.83 12.66
C ARG A 47 -19.47 -8.09 11.35
N SER A 48 -19.27 -6.76 11.36
CA SER A 48 -19.35 -5.94 10.15
C SER A 48 -18.37 -6.41 9.07
N GLN A 49 -17.12 -6.73 9.44
CA GLN A 49 -16.14 -7.28 8.51
C GLN A 49 -16.60 -8.59 7.88
N ARG A 50 -17.10 -9.53 8.68
CA ARG A 50 -17.65 -10.80 8.18
C ARG A 50 -18.81 -10.57 7.21
N ASN A 51 -19.71 -9.63 7.51
CA ASN A 51 -20.79 -9.27 6.62
C ASN A 51 -20.27 -8.72 5.27
N PHE A 52 -19.23 -7.88 5.26
CA PHE A 52 -18.59 -7.41 4.02
C PHE A 52 -17.89 -8.54 3.24
N LEU A 53 -17.49 -9.61 3.91
CA LEU A 53 -16.94 -10.82 3.30
C LEU A 53 -18.02 -11.81 2.84
N GLY A 54 -19.31 -11.49 3.04
CA GLY A 54 -20.44 -12.33 2.66
C GLY A 54 -20.79 -13.43 3.68
N GLU A 55 -20.23 -13.35 4.90
CA GLU A 55 -20.49 -14.27 6.00
C GLU A 55 -21.58 -13.72 6.94
N ASP A 56 -22.19 -14.59 7.77
CA ASP A 56 -23.18 -14.20 8.80
C ASP A 56 -24.32 -13.27 8.29
N LEU A 57 -24.76 -13.43 7.04
CA LEU A 57 -25.76 -12.54 6.43
C LEU A 57 -27.22 -12.84 6.80
N GLN A 58 -27.51 -14.06 7.27
CA GLN A 58 -28.85 -14.53 7.63
C GLN A 58 -29.64 -13.60 8.58
N PRO A 59 -29.05 -13.01 9.64
CA PRO A 59 -29.77 -12.12 10.55
C PRO A 59 -30.01 -10.70 10.00
N LEU A 60 -29.44 -10.33 8.84
CA LEU A 60 -29.56 -8.97 8.32
C LEU A 60 -30.86 -8.77 7.56
N ALA A 61 -31.45 -7.58 7.71
CA ALA A 61 -32.58 -7.17 6.90
C ALA A 61 -32.15 -6.80 5.47
N PHE A 62 -33.09 -6.87 4.52
CA PHE A 62 -32.84 -6.53 3.11
C PHE A 62 -32.19 -5.15 2.92
N LYS A 63 -32.65 -4.13 3.66
CA LYS A 63 -32.08 -2.77 3.61
C LYS A 63 -30.62 -2.72 4.04
N GLU A 64 -30.22 -3.58 4.97
CA GLU A 64 -28.84 -3.63 5.46
C GLU A 64 -27.94 -4.34 4.43
N LEU A 65 -28.43 -5.42 3.80
CA LEU A 65 -27.77 -6.07 2.67
C LEU A 65 -27.57 -5.09 1.51
N GLU A 66 -28.60 -4.37 1.11
CA GLU A 66 -28.52 -3.38 0.03
C GLU A 66 -27.48 -2.29 0.32
N LYS A 67 -27.36 -1.87 1.59
CA LYS A 67 -26.32 -0.92 2.02
C LYS A 67 -24.92 -1.50 1.87
N ILE A 68 -24.71 -2.76 2.26
CA ILE A 68 -23.42 -3.46 2.14
C ILE A 68 -23.03 -3.56 0.66
N GLU A 69 -23.96 -4.01 -0.19
CA GLU A 69 -23.76 -4.12 -1.63
C GLU A 69 -23.36 -2.79 -2.26
N LYS A 70 -24.14 -1.72 -2.03
CA LYS A 70 -23.82 -0.37 -2.52
C LYS A 70 -22.45 0.12 -2.06
N GLN A 71 -22.06 -0.20 -0.83
CA GLN A 71 -20.76 0.19 -0.29
C GLN A 71 -19.62 -0.61 -0.95
N LEU A 72 -19.79 -1.91 -1.18
CA LEU A 72 -18.84 -2.75 -1.90
C LEU A 72 -18.65 -2.28 -3.34
N ASP A 73 -19.73 -2.05 -4.08
CA ASP A 73 -19.67 -1.56 -5.45
C ASP A 73 -18.95 -0.22 -5.56
N LYS A 74 -19.29 0.72 -4.67
CA LYS A 74 -18.65 2.04 -4.65
C LYS A 74 -17.15 1.93 -4.39
N THR A 75 -16.76 1.18 -3.36
CA THR A 75 -15.35 1.03 -2.98
C THR A 75 -14.54 0.25 -4.03
N LEU A 76 -15.14 -0.77 -4.65
CA LEU A 76 -14.54 -1.52 -5.74
C LEU A 76 -14.33 -0.63 -6.98
N SER A 77 -15.34 0.18 -7.34
CA SER A 77 -15.22 1.14 -8.44
C SER A 77 -14.09 2.14 -8.19
N GLN A 78 -14.00 2.69 -6.97
CA GLN A 78 -12.92 3.59 -6.59
C GLN A 78 -11.53 2.92 -6.64
N ALA A 79 -11.42 1.68 -6.17
CA ALA A 79 -10.17 0.91 -6.22
C ALA A 79 -9.72 0.65 -7.66
N ARG A 80 -10.66 0.27 -8.54
CA ARG A 80 -10.40 0.09 -9.98
C ARG A 80 -9.95 1.40 -10.63
N GLN A 81 -10.67 2.49 -10.41
CA GLN A 81 -10.31 3.81 -10.93
C GLN A 81 -8.91 4.22 -10.49
N ARG A 82 -8.58 4.07 -9.19
CA ARG A 82 -7.25 4.39 -8.67
C ARG A 82 -6.16 3.52 -9.29
N LYS A 83 -6.41 2.22 -9.45
CA LYS A 83 -5.46 1.31 -10.12
C LYS A 83 -5.22 1.73 -11.57
N THR A 84 -6.27 2.07 -12.29
CA THR A 84 -6.18 2.55 -13.66
C THR A 84 -5.40 3.87 -13.75
N GLN A 85 -5.66 4.83 -12.87
CA GLN A 85 -4.92 6.08 -12.83
C GLN A 85 -3.43 5.84 -12.61
N LEU A 86 -3.07 5.02 -11.62
CA LEU A 86 -1.67 4.69 -11.34
C LEU A 86 -0.96 4.02 -12.53
N MET A 87 -1.69 3.18 -13.28
CA MET A 87 -1.15 2.56 -14.50
C MET A 87 -0.89 3.59 -15.59
N PHE A 88 -1.79 4.57 -15.77
CA PHE A 88 -1.57 5.68 -16.70
C PHE A 88 -0.37 6.53 -16.30
N ASP A 89 -0.31 6.95 -15.03
CA ASP A 89 0.82 7.74 -14.50
C ASP A 89 2.15 7.03 -14.75
N ARG A 90 2.21 5.71 -14.50
CA ARG A 90 3.40 4.90 -14.74
C ARG A 90 3.75 4.80 -16.23
N MET A 91 2.75 4.70 -17.10
CA MET A 91 2.94 4.64 -18.53
C MET A 91 3.52 5.95 -19.07
N GLU A 92 3.04 7.09 -18.59
CA GLU A 92 3.56 8.42 -18.95
C GLU A 92 5.00 8.61 -18.47
N GLU A 93 5.30 8.22 -17.23
CA GLU A 93 6.66 8.27 -16.69
C GLU A 93 7.64 7.46 -17.55
N LEU A 94 7.26 6.24 -17.94
CA LEU A 94 8.09 5.38 -18.78
C LEU A 94 8.27 5.95 -20.18
N ARG A 95 7.22 6.52 -20.79
CA ARG A 95 7.33 7.18 -22.10
C ARG A 95 8.27 8.37 -22.08
N LYS A 96 8.22 9.18 -21.02
CA LYS A 96 9.14 10.31 -20.87
C LYS A 96 10.58 9.82 -20.77
N LYS A 97 10.82 8.76 -19.97
CA LYS A 97 12.15 8.16 -19.83
C LYS A 97 12.67 7.55 -21.13
N GLU A 98 11.79 6.91 -21.91
CA GLU A 98 12.13 6.40 -23.25
C GLU A 98 12.60 7.54 -24.16
N GLN A 99 11.86 8.66 -24.22
CA GLN A 99 12.25 9.83 -25.01
C GLN A 99 13.58 10.45 -24.57
N GLU A 100 13.81 10.57 -23.27
CA GLU A 100 15.07 11.07 -22.71
C GLU A 100 16.26 10.18 -23.13
N LEU A 101 16.12 8.85 -22.99
CA LEU A 101 17.14 7.89 -23.37
C LEU A 101 17.37 7.85 -24.89
N GLU A 102 16.32 7.96 -25.69
CA GLU A 102 16.44 8.05 -27.16
C GLU A 102 17.26 9.27 -27.58
N GLU A 103 17.03 10.40 -26.93
CA GLU A 103 17.76 11.64 -27.22
C GLU A 103 19.23 11.55 -26.78
N GLU A 104 19.51 11.04 -25.57
CA GLU A 104 20.89 10.77 -25.13
C GLU A 104 21.61 9.82 -26.08
N ASN A 105 20.94 8.74 -26.51
CA ASN A 105 21.51 7.76 -27.43
C ASN A 105 21.79 8.37 -28.81
N ARG A 106 20.88 9.22 -29.32
CA ARG A 106 21.08 9.98 -30.56
C ARG A 106 22.33 10.87 -30.46
N GLN A 107 22.48 11.62 -29.37
CA GLN A 107 23.64 12.48 -29.14
C GLN A 107 24.95 11.69 -29.05
N LEU A 108 24.94 10.54 -28.36
CA LEU A 108 26.11 9.67 -28.27
C LEU A 108 26.50 9.08 -29.63
N LYS A 109 25.53 8.67 -30.46
CA LYS A 109 25.78 8.20 -31.83
C LYS A 109 26.41 9.29 -32.69
N THR A 110 25.88 10.52 -32.66
CA THR A 110 26.47 11.64 -33.39
C THR A 110 27.90 11.92 -32.95
N LYS A 111 28.16 11.96 -31.63
CA LYS A 111 29.52 12.14 -31.09
C LYS A 111 30.47 11.01 -31.52
N LEU A 112 29.99 9.78 -31.55
CA LEU A 112 30.79 8.64 -32.00
C LEU A 112 31.15 8.77 -33.49
N GLU A 113 30.21 9.17 -34.34
CA GLU A 113 30.47 9.45 -35.76
C GLU A 113 31.46 10.61 -35.95
N GLU A 114 31.38 11.66 -35.14
CA GLU A 114 32.32 12.78 -35.15
C GLU A 114 33.75 12.36 -34.74
N VAL A 115 33.89 11.54 -33.69
CA VAL A 115 35.19 10.99 -33.27
C VAL A 115 35.76 10.06 -34.35
N LEU A 116 34.92 9.25 -34.99
CA LEU A 116 35.32 8.37 -36.09
C LEU A 116 35.71 9.16 -37.36
N ARG A 117 35.18 10.38 -37.53
CA ARG A 117 35.50 11.30 -38.62
C ARG A 117 36.77 12.12 -38.39
N LEU A 118 37.38 12.11 -37.20
CA LEU A 118 38.70 12.70 -37.01
C LEU A 118 39.70 11.98 -37.92
N PRO A 119 40.53 12.71 -38.70
CA PRO A 119 41.52 12.06 -39.54
C PRO A 119 42.50 11.34 -38.62
N VAL A 120 42.44 10.01 -38.62
CA VAL A 120 43.57 9.18 -38.22
C VAL A 120 44.75 9.70 -39.02
N LEU A 121 45.70 10.35 -38.32
CA LEU A 121 46.98 10.69 -38.91
C LEU A 121 47.65 9.39 -39.34
N GLN A 122 47.54 9.13 -40.64
CA GLN A 122 48.51 8.49 -41.52
C GLN A 122 49.00 7.10 -41.14
N GLY A 123 48.54 6.10 -41.89
CA GLY A 123 49.08 4.74 -41.81
C GLY A 123 48.59 3.74 -42.85
N GLY A 124 48.56 4.12 -44.14
CA GLY A 124 48.80 3.23 -45.29
C GLY A 124 47.76 2.17 -45.71
N GLY A 125 47.39 2.20 -47.00
CA GLY A 125 47.20 0.98 -47.81
C GLY A 125 45.79 0.59 -48.25
N ASP A 126 45.48 0.93 -49.51
CA ASP A 126 44.58 0.31 -50.51
C ASP A 126 43.06 0.08 -50.29
N PRO A 127 42.22 0.37 -51.32
CA PRO A 127 40.80 0.06 -51.33
C PRO A 127 40.52 -1.30 -52.02
N SER A 128 39.97 -2.26 -51.27
CA SER A 128 39.34 -3.44 -51.88
C SER A 128 38.03 -3.82 -51.18
N ASN A 129 36.94 -3.53 -51.89
CA ASN A 129 35.76 -4.36 -52.14
C ASN A 129 35.23 -5.28 -51.01
N GLY A 130 33.99 -5.06 -50.56
CA GLY A 130 33.30 -6.03 -49.69
C GLY A 130 31.99 -5.60 -49.03
N ASN A 131 30.94 -5.40 -49.83
CA ASN A 131 29.55 -5.84 -49.64
C ASN A 131 28.95 -6.08 -48.21
N LYS A 132 27.77 -5.47 -48.01
CA LYS A 132 26.60 -5.81 -47.14
C LYS A 132 26.71 -5.58 -45.62
N HIS A 133 26.24 -4.41 -45.20
CA HIS A 133 25.78 -4.18 -43.83
C HIS A 133 24.33 -4.68 -43.69
N SER A 134 24.17 -5.87 -43.11
CA SER A 134 22.86 -6.40 -42.72
C SER A 134 22.37 -5.65 -41.48
N GLN A 135 21.28 -4.90 -41.66
CA GLN A 135 20.60 -4.13 -40.64
C GLN A 135 19.81 -5.08 -39.72
N SER A 136 20.41 -5.52 -38.62
CA SER A 136 19.72 -6.29 -37.59
C SER A 136 19.01 -5.35 -36.62
N GLN A 137 17.69 -5.17 -36.77
CA GLN A 137 16.87 -4.54 -35.74
C GLN A 137 16.80 -5.46 -34.51
N PRO A 138 16.90 -4.94 -33.27
CA PRO A 138 16.55 -5.70 -32.09
C PRO A 138 15.02 -5.75 -31.97
N THR A 139 14.42 -6.89 -32.31
CA THR A 139 13.01 -7.15 -32.06
C THR A 139 12.79 -7.33 -30.56
N LEU A 140 12.15 -6.35 -29.91
CA LEU A 140 11.60 -6.52 -28.57
C LEU A 140 10.37 -7.42 -28.66
N GLN A 141 10.56 -8.71 -28.41
CA GLN A 141 9.48 -9.68 -28.26
C GLN A 141 8.74 -9.38 -26.94
N MET A 142 7.76 -8.47 -26.98
CA MET A 142 6.76 -8.35 -25.92
C MET A 142 5.95 -9.64 -25.89
N GLY A 143 6.21 -10.48 -24.90
CA GLY A 143 5.38 -11.65 -24.61
C GLY A 143 4.01 -11.19 -24.12
N TYR A 144 3.05 -11.06 -25.03
CA TYR A 144 1.64 -11.12 -24.68
C TYR A 144 1.35 -12.56 -24.26
N ALA A 145 1.32 -12.80 -22.96
CA ALA A 145 0.63 -13.96 -22.43
C ALA A 145 -0.84 -13.85 -22.87
N SER A 146 -1.22 -14.76 -23.76
CA SER A 146 -2.55 -14.96 -24.32
C SER A 146 -3.65 -14.71 -23.28
N LEU A 147 -4.46 -13.68 -23.47
CA LEU A 147 -5.80 -13.63 -22.90
C LEU A 147 -6.71 -14.52 -23.76
N SER A 148 -6.56 -15.82 -23.56
CA SER A 148 -7.52 -16.86 -23.91
C SER A 148 -7.60 -17.70 -22.63
N SER A 149 -8.69 -17.82 -21.89
CA SER A 149 -10.10 -17.81 -22.25
C SER A 149 -10.87 -17.83 -20.93
N TYR A 150 -11.86 -16.96 -20.74
CA TYR A 150 -12.95 -17.24 -19.82
C TYR A 150 -14.16 -17.59 -20.68
N SER A 151 -14.45 -18.89 -20.76
CA SER A 151 -15.78 -19.41 -21.05
C SER A 151 -16.46 -19.77 -19.74
#